data_AF-U2A351-F1
#
_entry.id   AF-U2A351-F1
#
_cell.length_a   1.000
_cell.length_b   1.000
_cell.length_c   1.000
_cell.angle_alpha   90.00
_cell.angle_beta   90.00
_cell.angle_gamma   90.00
#
_symmetry.space_group_name_H-M   'P 1'
#
loop_
_entity.id
_entity.type
_entity.pdbx_description
1 polymer ?
#
loop_
_entity_poly.entity_id
_entity_poly.type
_entity_poly.pdbx_seq_one_letter_code
_entity_poly.pdbx_strand_id
1 'polypeptide(L)' 'MNAYAYELIREIVLPDMLGQDYSSMMYWAGKHLARKFPLESWEEFPAFFEEAGWGTLTNVSAK' A
#
# COMPACT_ATOMS: atom_id res chain seq x y z
N MET A 1 -5.15 -15.23 6.64
CA MET A 1 -6.30 -14.31 6.80
C MET A 1 -7.11 -14.39 5.51
N ASN A 2 -8.44 -14.32 5.55
CA ASN A 2 -9.25 -14.39 4.31
C ASN A 2 -9.05 -13.09 3.50
N ALA A 3 -8.60 -13.19 2.25
CA ALA A 3 -8.35 -12.05 1.36
C ALA A 3 -9.58 -11.14 1.23
N TYR A 4 -10.77 -11.74 1.13
CA TYR A 4 -12.02 -11.01 1.04
C TYR A 4 -12.31 -10.19 2.31
N ALA A 5 -11.99 -10.71 3.49
CA ALA A 5 -12.18 -9.96 4.74
C ALA A 5 -11.27 -8.72 4.81
N TYR A 6 -10.04 -8.84 4.30
CA TYR A 6 -9.11 -7.71 4.20
C TYR A 6 -9.61 -6.65 3.21
N GLU A 7 -10.10 -7.08 2.04
CA GLU A 7 -10.69 -6.18 1.04
C GLU A 7 -11.90 -5.43 1.57
N LEU A 8 -12.81 -6.09 2.29
CA LEU A 8 -13.96 -5.42 2.91
C LEU A 8 -13.53 -4.33 3.89
N ILE A 9 -12.50 -4.59 4.70
CA ILE A 9 -11.97 -3.60 5.63
C ILE A 9 -11.35 -2.42 4.86
N ARG A 10 -10.53 -2.70 3.85
CA ARG A 10 -9.82 -1.67 3.08
C ARG A 10 -10.74 -0.82 2.21
N GLU A 11 -11.69 -1.44 1.53
CA GLU A 11 -12.49 -0.79 0.49
C GLU A 11 -13.83 -0.25 0.97
N ILE A 12 -14.35 -0.75 2.09
CA ILE A 12 -15.66 -0.34 2.60
C ILE A 12 -15.49 0.29 3.98
N VAL A 13 -15.03 -0.50 4.95
CA VAL A 13 -15.03 -0.06 6.36
C VAL A 13 -14.12 1.15 6.57
N LEU A 14 -12.89 1.13 6.02
CA LEU A 14 -11.93 2.21 6.24
C LEU A 14 -12.36 3.54 5.56
N PRO A 15 -12.82 3.56 4.29
CA PRO A 15 -13.41 4.75 3.70
C PRO A 15 -14.63 5.26 4.46
N ASP A 16 -15.56 4.39 4.86
CA ASP A 16 -16.76 4.77 5.61
C ASP A 16 -16.42 5.39 6.98
N MET A 17 -15.40 4.85 7.65
CA MET A 17 -14.93 5.37 8.95
C MET A 17 -14.26 6.74 8.83
N LEU A 18 -13.49 6.98 7.76
CA LEU A 18 -12.70 8.20 7.60
C LEU A 18 -13.42 9.30 6.81
N GLY A 19 -14.46 8.95 6.05
CA GLY A 19 -15.29 9.89 5.29
C GLY A 19 -14.46 10.80 4.40
N GLN A 20 -14.69 12.12 4.51
CA GLN A 20 -14.02 13.15 3.70
C GLN A 20 -12.50 13.19 3.88
N ASP A 21 -11.98 12.71 5.01
CA ASP A 21 -10.56 12.76 5.33
C ASP A 21 -9.79 11.54 4.82
N TYR A 22 -10.50 10.51 4.31
CA TYR A 22 -9.91 9.25 3.86
C TYR A 22 -8.70 9.45 2.94
N SER A 23 -8.85 10.26 1.89
CA SER A 23 -7.78 10.52 0.91
C SER A 23 -6.55 11.15 1.56
N SER A 24 -6.75 12.21 2.35
CA SER A 24 -5.67 12.90 3.07
C SER A 24 -4.95 11.99 4.06
N MET A 25 -5.71 11.19 4.81
CA MET A 25 -5.15 10.24 5.78
C MET A 25 -4.39 9.11 5.10
N MET A 26 -4.88 8.57 3.99
CA MET A 26 -4.16 7.54 3.22
C MET A 26 -2.85 8.06 2.64
N TYR A 27 -2.82 9.31 2.17
CA TYR A 27 -1.57 9.94 1.74
C TYR A 27 -0.55 10.06 2.87
N TRP A 28 -0.99 10.48 4.07
CA TRP A 28 -0.11 10.53 5.24
C TRP A 28 0.32 9.15 5.72
N ALA A 29 -0.57 8.16 5.69
CA ALA A 29 -0.27 6.78 6.04
C ALA A 29 0.81 6.20 5.12
N GLY A 30 0.69 6.40 3.80
CA GLY A 30 1.70 5.98 2.82
C GLY A 30 3.06 6.65 3.07
N LYS A 31 3.08 7.98 3.32
CA LYS A 31 4.33 8.69 3.69
C LYS A 31 4.96 8.15 4.97
N HIS A 32 4.14 7.80 5.97
CA HIS A 32 4.63 7.24 7.21
C HIS A 32 5.18 5.83 7.03
N LEU A 33 4.50 5.01 6.22
CA LEU A 33 4.94 3.67 5.89
C LEU A 33 6.30 3.67 5.19
N ALA A 34 6.48 4.52 4.17
CA ALA A 34 7.76 4.64 3.47
C ALA A 34 8.92 5.09 4.38
N ARG A 35 8.63 5.83 5.46
CA ARG A 35 9.64 6.20 6.46
C ARG A 35 9.95 5.09 7.46
N LYS A 36 8.97 4.23 7.76
CA LYS A 36 9.15 3.06 8.64
C LYS A 36 9.90 1.92 7.96
N PHE A 37 9.70 1.77 6.66
CA PHE A 37 10.32 0.75 5.84
C PHE A 37 11.11 1.44 4.71
N PRO A 38 12.24 2.08 5.06
CA PRO A 38 13.09 2.70 4.04
C PRO A 38 13.66 1.61 3.14
N LEU A 39 13.58 1.83 1.84
CA LEU A 39 14.24 1.00 0.84
C LEU A 39 15.48 1.74 0.34
N GLU A 40 16.60 1.03 0.22
CA GLU A 40 17.90 1.62 -0.13
C GLU A 40 18.07 1.76 -1.65
N SER A 41 17.36 0.93 -2.43
CA SER A 41 17.47 0.94 -3.89
C SER A 41 16.14 0.62 -4.59
N TRP A 42 16.10 0.89 -5.92
CA TRP A 42 14.92 0.63 -6.74
C TRP A 42 14.63 -0.87 -6.91
N GLU A 43 15.65 -1.70 -6.77
CA GLU A 43 15.59 -3.15 -6.90
C GLU A 43 14.87 -3.82 -5.71
N GLU A 44 14.74 -3.13 -4.58
CA GLU A 44 14.05 -3.64 -3.38
C GLU A 44 12.53 -3.49 -3.44
N PHE A 45 12.01 -2.58 -4.27
CA PHE A 45 10.57 -2.32 -4.36
C PHE A 45 9.75 -3.55 -4.76
N PRO A 46 10.13 -4.34 -5.78
CA PRO A 46 9.38 -5.54 -6.14
C PRO A 46 9.26 -6.54 -4.98
N ALA A 47 10.36 -6.78 -4.24
CA ALA A 47 10.36 -7.68 -3.10
C ALA A 47 9.46 -7.17 -1.96
N PHE A 48 9.54 -5.88 -1.65
CA PHE A 48 8.65 -5.27 -0.65
C PHE A 48 7.17 -5.41 -1.01
N PHE A 49 6.80 -5.20 -2.28
CA PHE A 49 5.42 -5.33 -2.74
C PHE A 49 4.90 -6.77 -2.67
N GLU A 50 5.76 -7.74 -2.96
CA GLU A 50 5.44 -9.17 -2.84
C GLU A 50 5.24 -9.57 -1.37
N GLU A 51 6.16 -9.17 -0.48
CA GLU A 51 6.08 -9.42 0.97
C GLU A 51 4.86 -8.74 1.61
N ALA A 52 4.53 -7.52 1.17
CA ALA A 52 3.35 -6.78 1.63
C ALA A 52 2.02 -7.37 1.12
N GLY A 53 2.06 -8.32 0.17
CA GLY A 53 0.88 -8.90 -0.46
C GLY A 53 0.15 -7.93 -1.38
N TRP A 54 0.84 -6.91 -1.91
CA TRP A 54 0.29 -5.91 -2.82
C TRP A 54 0.39 -6.30 -4.29
N GLY A 55 1.01 -7.46 -4.57
CA GLY A 55 1.18 -8.01 -5.89
C GLY A 55 2.58 -7.75 -6.46
N THR A 56 2.76 -8.08 -7.73
CA THR A 56 4.05 -7.93 -8.40
C THR A 56 4.19 -6.52 -8.97
N LEU A 57 5.18 -5.77 -8.48
CA LEU A 57 5.55 -4.50 -9.07
C LEU A 57 6.59 -4.72 -10.19
N THR A 58 6.30 -4.21 -11.39
CA THR A 58 7.21 -4.26 -12.53
C THR A 58 7.58 -2.86 -13.01
N ASN A 59 8.86 -2.65 -13.30
CA ASN A 59 9.32 -1.40 -13.89
C ASN A 59 8.99 -1.38 -15.39
N VAL A 60 8.18 -0.41 -15.81
CA VAL A 60 7.75 -0.24 -17.21
C VAL A 60 8.70 0.62 -18.05
N SER A 61 9.77 1.18 -17.46
CA SER A 61 10.74 2.02 -18.17
C SER A 61 11.84 1.23 -18.89
N ALA A 62 11.82 -0.10 -18.83
CA ALA A 62 12.67 -0.94 -19.67
C ALA A 62 12.09 -0.99 -21.10
N LYS A 63 12.46 0.01 -21.90
CA LYS A 63 12.43 -0.08 -23.36
C LYS A 63 13.85 -0.23 -23.87
#